data_AF-X0Z7L2-F1
#
_entry.id   AF-X0Z7L2-F1
#
_cell.length_a   1.000
_cell.length_b   1.000
_cell.length_c   1.000
_cell.angle_alpha   90.00
_cell.angle_beta   90.00
_cell.angle_gamma   90.00
#
_symmetry.space_group_name_H-M   'P 1'
#
loop_
_entity.id
_entity.type
_entity.pdbx_description
1 polymer ?
#
loop_
_entity_poly.entity_id
_entity_poly.type
_entity_poly.pdbx_seq_one_letter_code
_entity_poly.pdbx_strand_id
1 'polypeptide(L)'
;MGENKFQLVSDVKPKGDQPQAIKKLWEGAKKGYREQTLVGVTGSGKTFTMANVIQELQKPTLVISHNKTLAAQLFSEFSSLFPDNRVGSSLRPIKGTLISLSVLT
;
A
#
# COMPACT_ATOMS: atom_id res chain seq x y z
N MET A 1 9.70 23.97 -6.76
CA MET A 1 8.52 23.39 -6.10
C MET A 1 8.34 21.98 -6.63
N GLY A 2 9.03 20.99 -6.06
CA GLY A 2 8.77 19.58 -6.38
C GLY A 2 7.63 19.11 -5.49
N GLU A 3 6.46 18.85 -6.05
CA GLU A 3 5.40 18.20 -5.28
C GLU A 3 5.83 16.76 -5.04
N ASN A 4 6.23 16.44 -3.81
CA ASN A 4 6.46 15.07 -3.36
C ASN A 4 5.14 14.31 -3.49
N LYS A 5 4.93 13.68 -4.64
CA LYS A 5 3.79 12.80 -4.95
C LYS A 5 4.24 11.36 -4.89
N PHE A 6 3.36 10.48 -4.45
CA PHE A 6 3.56 9.05 -4.65
C PHE A 6 3.52 8.73 -6.14
N GLN A 7 4.58 8.09 -6.63
CA GLN A 7 4.74 7.67 -8.02
C GLN A 7 4.97 6.17 -8.06
N LEU A 8 3.94 5.45 -8.52
CA LEU A 8 4.02 4.01 -8.70
C LEU A 8 4.73 3.71 -10.02
N VAL A 9 5.81 2.94 -9.94
CA VAL A 9 6.60 2.48 -11.08
C VAL A 9 6.35 0.98 -11.28
N SER A 10 5.90 0.60 -12.47
CA SER A 10 5.57 -0.79 -12.80
C SER A 10 5.39 -0.96 -14.31
N ASP A 11 5.92 -2.06 -14.86
CA ASP A 11 5.69 -2.46 -16.26
C ASP A 11 4.30 -3.09 -16.47
N VAL A 12 3.64 -3.49 -15.38
CA VAL A 12 2.30 -4.07 -15.42
C VAL A 12 1.24 -3.03 -15.08
N LYS A 13 0.08 -3.14 -15.76
CA LYS A 13 -1.13 -2.35 -15.48
C LYS A 13 -2.13 -3.20 -14.67
N PRO A 14 -3.01 -2.57 -13.88
CA PRO A 14 -4.09 -3.27 -13.21
C PRO A 14 -4.95 -4.07 -14.20
N LYS A 15 -5.22 -5.34 -13.88
CA LYS A 15 -5.99 -6.29 -14.72
C LYS A 15 -7.01 -7.07 -13.90
N GLY A 16 -7.96 -7.73 -14.58
CA GLY A 16 -9.03 -8.48 -13.93
C GLY A 16 -9.88 -7.56 -13.04
N ASP A 17 -10.10 -7.96 -11.79
CA ASP A 17 -10.91 -7.20 -10.82
C ASP A 17 -10.16 -6.02 -10.17
N GLN A 18 -8.85 -5.91 -10.37
CA GLN A 18 -8.03 -4.88 -9.74
C GLN A 18 -8.50 -3.44 -10.03
N PRO A 19 -8.80 -3.04 -11.28
CA PRO A 19 -9.26 -1.67 -11.57
C PRO A 19 -10.52 -1.29 -10.79
N GLN A 20 -11.48 -2.22 -10.68
CA GLN A 20 -12.71 -1.99 -9.94
C GLN A 20 -12.46 -1.89 -8.43
N ALA A 21 -11.60 -2.75 -7.88
CA ALA A 21 -11.22 -2.73 -6.47
C ALA A 21 -10.51 -1.42 -6.10
N ILE A 22 -9.56 -0.96 -6.92
CA ILE A 22 -8.86 0.32 -6.74
C ILE A 22 -9.85 1.47 -6.71
N LYS A 23 -10.74 1.54 -7.70
CA LYS A 23 -11.75 2.60 -7.78
C LYS A 23 -12.66 2.65 -6.55
N LYS A 24 -13.18 1.50 -6.11
CA LYS A 24 -14.07 1.41 -4.94
C LYS A 24 -13.38 1.89 -3.67
N LEU A 25 -12.14 1.44 -3.42
CA LEU A 25 -11.36 1.81 -2.24
C LEU A 25 -11.03 3.31 -2.23
N TRP A 26 -10.62 3.85 -3.39
CA TRP A 26 -10.34 5.27 -3.55
C TRP A 26 -11.59 6.13 -3.33
N GLU A 27 -12.73 5.77 -3.93
CA GLU A 27 -13.99 6.48 -3.75
C GLU A 27 -14.46 6.44 -2.29
N GLY A 28 -14.40 5.27 -1.63
CA GLY A 28 -14.77 5.14 -0.22
C GLY A 28 -13.88 6.01 0.68
N ALA A 29 -12.58 6.07 0.40
CA ALA A 29 -11.65 6.91 1.15
C ALA A 29 -11.92 8.41 0.90
N LYS A 30 -12.30 8.81 -0.32
CA LYS A 30 -12.72 10.19 -0.64
C LYS A 30 -14.06 10.56 0.02
N LYS A 31 -14.98 9.61 0.17
CA LYS A 31 -16.25 9.76 0.89
C LYS A 31 -16.09 9.81 2.41
N GLY A 32 -14.87 9.57 2.93
CA GLY A 32 -14.58 9.60 4.36
C GLY A 32 -14.94 8.30 5.10
N TYR A 33 -15.10 7.18 4.39
CA TYR A 33 -15.30 5.88 5.04
C TYR A 33 -14.06 5.53 5.86
N ARG A 34 -14.27 5.28 7.15
CA ARG A 34 -13.20 4.99 8.10
C ARG A 34 -12.61 3.59 7.89
N GLU A 35 -13.47 2.63 7.55
CA GLU A 35 -13.11 1.23 7.42
C GLU A 35 -13.56 0.69 6.06
N GLN A 36 -12.66 -0.03 5.39
CA GLN A 36 -12.91 -0.66 4.10
C GLN A 36 -12.13 -1.96 4.01
N THR A 37 -12.71 -2.97 3.36
CA THR A 37 -12.10 -4.30 3.23
C THR A 37 -11.81 -4.62 1.77
N LEU A 38 -10.55 -4.89 1.44
CA LEU A 38 -10.15 -5.46 0.16
C LEU A 38 -10.26 -6.99 0.24
N VAL A 39 -11.31 -7.56 -0.33
CA VAL A 39 -11.47 -9.02 -0.44
C VAL A 39 -10.74 -9.50 -1.70
N GLY A 40 -9.83 -10.47 -1.54
CA GLY A 40 -9.12 -11.05 -2.67
C GLY A 40 -8.39 -12.35 -2.31
N VAL A 41 -8.37 -13.29 -3.25
CA VAL A 41 -7.69 -14.58 -3.10
C VAL A 41 -6.16 -14.43 -3.08
N THR A 42 -5.44 -15.47 -2.68
CA THR A 42 -3.97 -15.50 -2.76
C THR A 42 -3.52 -15.41 -4.21
N GLY A 43 -2.45 -14.65 -4.49
CA GLY A 43 -1.93 -14.45 -5.85
C GLY A 43 -2.66 -13.38 -6.69
N SER A 44 -3.74 -12.75 -6.18
CA SER A 44 -4.50 -11.73 -6.93
C SER A 44 -3.82 -10.35 -7.04
N GLY A 45 -2.61 -10.19 -6.49
CA GLY A 45 -1.86 -8.93 -6.52
C GLY A 45 -2.37 -7.87 -5.53
N LYS A 46 -2.77 -8.26 -4.31
CA LYS A 46 -3.29 -7.32 -3.29
C LYS A 46 -2.34 -6.16 -2.99
N THR A 47 -1.03 -6.39 -2.93
CA THR A 47 -0.04 -5.32 -2.74
C THR A 47 -0.08 -4.30 -3.87
N PHE A 48 -0.12 -4.78 -5.12
CA PHE A 48 -0.19 -3.92 -6.31
C PHE A 48 -1.49 -3.10 -6.35
N THR A 49 -2.62 -3.72 -6.00
CA THR A 49 -3.90 -3.02 -5.83
C THR A 49 -3.79 -1.90 -4.80
N MET A 50 -3.23 -2.19 -3.61
CA MET A 50 -3.06 -1.18 -2.56
C MET A 50 -2.06 -0.09 -2.94
N ALA A 51 -0.99 -0.42 -3.67
CA ALA A 51 -0.04 0.57 -4.18
C ALA A 51 -0.71 1.56 -5.15
N ASN A 52 -1.57 1.08 -6.06
CA ASN A 52 -2.37 1.97 -6.91
C ASN A 52 -3.30 2.87 -6.07
N VAL A 53 -3.94 2.33 -5.03
CA VAL A 53 -4.77 3.13 -4.12
C VAL A 53 -3.96 4.22 -3.41
N ILE A 54 -2.75 3.90 -2.93
CA ILE A 54 -1.84 4.87 -2.28
C ILE A 54 -1.47 6.00 -3.24
N GLN A 55 -1.11 5.65 -4.49
CA GLN A 55 -0.84 6.64 -5.54
C GLN A 55 -2.07 7.54 -5.80
N GLU A 56 -3.27 6.99 -5.93
CA GLU A 56 -4.46 7.79 -6.23
C GLU A 56 -4.90 8.68 -5.05
N LEU A 57 -4.62 8.26 -3.81
CA LEU A 57 -5.01 9.01 -2.62
C LEU A 57 -4.03 10.10 -2.23
N GLN A 58 -2.74 9.96 -2.57
CA GLN A 58 -1.69 10.91 -2.21
C GLN A 58 -1.64 11.18 -0.68
N LYS A 59 -1.72 10.11 0.12
CA LYS A 59 -1.71 10.19 1.60
C LYS A 59 -0.59 9.32 2.21
N PRO A 60 0.19 9.85 3.18
CA PRO A 60 1.09 9.03 3.99
C PRO A 60 0.38 7.79 4.53
N THR A 61 0.95 6.63 4.29
CA THR A 61 0.28 5.35 4.54
C THR A 61 1.10 4.48 5.50
N LEU A 62 0.42 3.90 6.49
CA LEU A 62 0.96 2.91 7.41
C LEU A 62 0.43 1.53 7.04
N VAL A 63 1.32 0.62 6.66
CA VAL A 63 1.00 -0.80 6.41
C VAL A 63 1.44 -1.60 7.62
N ILE A 64 0.54 -2.40 8.17
CA ILE A 64 0.77 -3.21 9.37
C ILE A 64 0.75 -4.68 8.98
N SER A 65 1.72 -5.44 9.47
CA SER A 65 1.81 -6.89 9.29
C SER A 65 1.94 -7.61 10.63
N HIS A 66 1.40 -8.82 10.69
CA HIS A 66 1.38 -9.66 11.89
C HIS A 66 2.67 -10.45 12.14
N ASN A 67 3.66 -10.38 11.22
CA ASN A 67 4.93 -11.09 11.39
C ASN A 67 6.08 -10.42 10.61
N LYS A 68 7.33 -10.73 11.02
CA LYS A 68 8.57 -10.15 10.47
C LYS A 68 8.79 -10.49 9.01
N THR A 69 8.56 -11.75 8.63
CA THR A 69 8.80 -12.23 7.27
C THR A 69 7.91 -11.51 6.26
N LEU A 70 6.60 -11.41 6.54
CA LEU A 70 5.65 -10.73 5.69
C LEU A 70 5.88 -9.22 5.68
N ALA A 71 6.27 -8.63 6.80
CA ALA A 71 6.65 -7.21 6.82
C ALA A 71 7.85 -6.92 5.92
N ALA A 72 8.88 -7.78 5.95
CA ALA A 72 10.04 -7.66 5.07
C ALA A 72 9.67 -7.85 3.60
N GLN A 73 8.79 -8.80 3.29
CA GLN A 73 8.26 -9.00 1.94
C GLN A 73 7.51 -7.75 1.45
N LEU A 74 6.58 -7.23 2.24
CA LEU A 74 5.83 -6.02 1.90
C LEU A 74 6.76 -4.81 1.73
N PHE A 75 7.76 -4.66 2.60
CA PHE A 75 8.78 -3.63 2.45
C PHE A 75 9.49 -3.72 1.10
N SER A 76 9.93 -4.93 0.71
CA SER A 76 10.59 -5.13 -0.59
C SER A 76 9.64 -4.82 -1.76
N GLU A 77 8.40 -5.30 -1.71
CA GLU A 77 7.41 -5.07 -2.78
C GLU A 77 7.09 -3.57 -2.92
N PHE A 78 6.81 -2.87 -1.82
CA PHE A 78 6.53 -1.43 -1.85
C PHE A 78 7.74 -0.59 -2.23
N SER A 79 8.96 -0.97 -1.82
CA SER A 79 10.18 -0.26 -2.23
C SER A 79 10.41 -0.35 -3.73
N SER A 80 10.13 -1.52 -4.34
CA SER A 80 10.22 -1.68 -5.79
C SER A 80 9.12 -0.91 -6.54
N LEU A 81 7.92 -0.81 -5.96
CA LEU A 81 6.80 -0.09 -6.58
C LEU A 81 6.90 1.43 -6.43
N PHE A 82 7.60 1.94 -5.42
CA PHE A 82 7.76 3.37 -5.15
C PHE A 82 9.25 3.74 -4.99
N PRO A 83 10.08 3.56 -6.02
CA PRO A 83 11.54 3.77 -5.92
C PRO A 83 11.90 5.23 -5.64
N ASP A 84 11.05 6.18 -6.05
CA ASP A 84 11.25 7.62 -5.88
C ASP A 84 10.59 8.18 -4.60
N ASN A 85 9.97 7.34 -3.77
CA ASN A 85 9.36 7.75 -2.50
C ASN A 85 10.04 7.08 -1.30
N ARG A 86 9.81 7.65 -0.10
CA ARG A 86 10.40 7.12 1.13
C ARG A 86 9.58 5.95 1.66
N VAL A 87 10.11 4.75 1.47
CA VAL A 87 9.58 3.52 2.07
C VAL A 87 10.46 3.14 3.25
N GLY A 88 9.92 3.19 4.46
CA GLY A 88 10.65 2.93 5.70
C GLY A 88 10.03 1.82 6.53
N SER A 89 10.83 0.89 7.04
CA SER A 89 10.38 -0.16 7.97
C SER A 89 10.83 0.15 9.40
N SER A 90 9.94 -0.09 10.36
CA SER A 90 10.26 0.02 11.78
C SER A 90 9.75 -1.20 12.54
N LEU A 91 10.66 -1.86 13.24
CA LEU A 91 10.35 -2.97 14.14
C LEU A 91 10.13 -2.39 15.54
N ARG A 92 8.88 -2.10 15.90
CA ARG A 92 8.53 -1.69 17.27
C ARG A 92 7.79 -2.80 18.00
N PRO A 93 8.22 -3.20 19.20
CA PRO A 93 7.44 -4.08 20.05
C PRO A 93 6.25 -3.29 20.64
N ILE A 94 5.10 -3.37 19.98
CA ILE A 94 3.81 -3.05 20.61
C ILE A 94 3.20 -4.40 21.03
N LYS A 95 2.82 -4.54 22.31
CA LYS A 95 2.28 -5.76 22.95
C LYS A 95 1.73 -6.79 21.95
N GLY A 96 2.50 -7.84 21.62
CA GLY A 96 2.06 -8.96 20.79
C GLY A 96 2.64 -9.08 19.37
N THR A 97 3.48 -8.14 18.91
CA THR A 97 4.14 -8.12 17.58
C THR A 97 3.24 -7.64 16.43
N LEU A 98 3.11 -6.31 16.33
CA LEU A 98 2.78 -5.63 15.07
C LEU A 98 4.04 -4.99 14.50
N ILE A 99 4.29 -5.18 13.21
CA ILE A 99 5.38 -4.50 12.49
C ILE A 99 4.77 -3.50 11.52
N SER A 100 5.32 -2.28 11.53
CA SER A 100 4.82 -1.17 10.73
C SER A 100 5.79 -0.81 9.61
N LEU A 101 5.24 -0.64 8.42
CA LEU A 101 5.86 -0.06 7.24
C LEU A 101 5.21 1.29 6.97
N SER A 102 6.00 2.32 6.69
CA SER A 102 5.48 3.64 6.31
C SER A 102 5.90 3.98 4.89
N VAL A 103 4.93 4.40 4.08
CA VAL A 103 5.13 4.91 2.72
C VAL A 103 4.85 6.41 2.77
N LEU A 104 5.91 7.21 2.59
CA LEU A 104 5.92 8.67 2.71
C LEU A 104 6.39 9.29 1.39
N THR A 105 5.86 10.47 1.08
CA THR A 105 6.14 11.15 -0.19
C THR A 105 7.54 11.72 -0.27
#